data_AF-A0A944DJY0-F1
#
_entry.id   AF-A0A944DJY0-F1
#
_cell.length_a   1.000
_cell.length_b   1.000
_cell.length_c   1.000
_cell.angle_alpha   90.00
_cell.angle_beta   90.00
_cell.angle_gamma   90.00
#
_symmetry.space_group_name_H-M   'P 1'
#
loop_
_entity.id
_entity.type
_entity.pdbx_description
1 polymer ?
#
loop_
_entity_poly.entity_id
_entity_poly.type
_entity_poly.pdbx_seq_one_letter_code
_entity_poly.pdbx_strand_id
1 'polypeptide(L)'
;DPFVEGGRMYKSGDLGRWLPDGTIEYLGRNDFQVKIRGFRIELGEIEAKLAQHEKISEAVVVAREQDGTKQLIAYTTGEGELEAEAIRSFAQQRLPGYMV
;
A
#
# COMPACT_ATOMS: atom_id res chain seq x y z
N ASP A 1 -0.71 -24.53 -11.65
CA ASP A 1 -0.21 -25.01 -10.36
C ASP A 1 0.94 -25.94 -10.73
N PRO A 2 2.19 -25.62 -10.41
CA PRO A 2 3.32 -26.49 -10.77
C PRO A 2 3.25 -27.89 -10.15
N PHE A 3 2.40 -28.11 -9.13
CA PHE A 3 2.23 -29.40 -8.45
C PHE A 3 1.02 -30.20 -8.95
N VAL A 4 0.16 -29.60 -9.79
CA VAL A 4 -1.05 -30.24 -10.33
C VAL A 4 -1.20 -29.88 -11.81
N GLU A 5 -1.11 -30.89 -12.68
CA GLU A 5 -1.27 -30.71 -14.13
C GLU A 5 -2.64 -30.08 -14.47
N GLY A 6 -2.62 -29.02 -15.28
CA GLY A 6 -3.81 -28.22 -15.60
C GLY A 6 -4.38 -27.38 -14.43
N GLY A 7 -3.78 -27.46 -13.24
CA GLY A 7 -4.22 -26.72 -12.05
C GLY A 7 -3.92 -25.23 -12.14
N ARG A 8 -4.59 -24.43 -11.31
CA ARG A 8 -4.30 -22.99 -11.09
C ARG A 8 -3.84 -22.78 -9.66
N MET A 9 -2.83 -21.93 -9.48
CA MET A 9 -2.34 -21.54 -8.16
C MET A 9 -2.59 -20.05 -7.96
N TYR A 10 -3.12 -19.67 -6.79
CA TYR A 10 -3.34 -18.28 -6.43
C TYR A 10 -2.16 -17.76 -5.61
N LYS A 11 -1.52 -16.69 -6.07
CA LYS A 11 -0.42 -16.02 -5.37
C LYS A 11 -1.00 -14.94 -4.44
N SER A 12 -1.12 -15.22 -3.15
CA SER A 12 -1.76 -14.31 -2.17
C SER A 12 -0.95 -13.05 -1.84
N GLY A 13 0.38 -13.13 -1.99
CA GLY A 13 1.33 -12.11 -1.52
C GLY A 13 1.65 -12.20 -0.03
N ASP A 14 1.02 -13.12 0.71
CA ASP A 14 1.31 -13.37 2.12
C ASP A 14 2.51 -14.30 2.28
N LEU A 15 3.39 -13.99 3.23
CA LEU A 15 4.49 -14.83 3.65
C LEU A 15 4.05 -15.70 4.81
N GLY A 16 4.40 -16.98 4.75
CA GLY A 16 4.19 -17.91 5.86
C GLY A 16 5.23 -19.00 5.88
N ARG A 17 5.34 -19.66 7.03
CA ARG A 17 6.16 -20.86 7.20
C ARG A 17 5.35 -21.97 7.87
N TRP A 18 5.68 -23.21 7.52
CA TRP A 18 5.15 -24.38 8.21
C TRP A 18 5.78 -24.52 9.59
N LEU A 19 4.95 -24.83 10.59
CA LEU A 19 5.38 -25.21 11.93
C LEU A 19 5.45 -26.75 12.05
N PRO A 20 6.19 -27.29 13.05
CA PRO A 20 6.33 -28.74 13.22
C PRO A 20 5.01 -29.49 13.47
N ASP A 21 3.99 -28.80 13.96
CA ASP A 21 2.64 -29.34 14.19
C ASP A 21 1.76 -29.35 12.93
N GLY A 22 2.28 -28.87 11.80
CA GLY A 22 1.55 -28.79 10.53
C GLY A 22 0.69 -27.55 10.36
N THR A 23 0.74 -26.58 11.28
CA THR A 23 0.09 -25.27 11.10
C THR A 23 0.97 -24.30 10.29
N ILE A 24 0.38 -23.23 9.76
CA ILE A 24 1.10 -22.18 9.03
C ILE A 24 1.16 -20.92 9.91
N GLU A 25 2.37 -20.46 10.23
CA GLU A 25 2.58 -19.16 10.86
C GLU A 25 2.61 -18.07 9.79
N TYR A 26 1.82 -17.01 9.99
CA TYR A 26 1.80 -15.83 9.14
C TYR A 26 2.94 -14.87 9.50
N LEU A 27 3.75 -14.50 8.52
CA LEU A 27 4.97 -13.70 8.69
C LEU A 27 4.86 -12.28 8.12
N GLY A 28 3.72 -11.93 7.50
CA GLY A 28 3.51 -10.64 6.85
C GLY A 28 3.28 -10.78 5.35
N ARG A 29 3.61 -9.73 4.60
CA ARG A 29 3.46 -9.69 3.14
C ARG A 29 4.81 -9.57 2.46
N ASN A 30 4.90 -10.09 1.24
CA ASN A 30 6.08 -9.93 0.37
C ASN A 30 5.96 -8.74 -0.58
N ASP A 31 4.86 -7.98 -0.51
CA ASP A 31 4.59 -6.81 -1.31
C ASP A 31 4.23 -5.60 -0.45
N PHE A 32 3.96 -4.46 -1.10
CA PHE A 32 3.72 -3.17 -0.46
C PHE A 32 2.28 -2.97 0.01
N GLN A 33 1.43 -3.99 -0.06
CA GLN A 33 0.04 -3.85 0.30
C GLN A 33 -0.14 -3.83 1.82
N VAL A 34 -1.03 -2.97 2.30
CA VAL A 34 -1.25 -2.77 3.74
C VAL A 34 -2.71 -2.93 4.13
N LYS A 35 -2.95 -3.34 5.37
CA LYS A 35 -4.28 -3.32 5.99
C LYS A 35 -4.35 -2.15 6.97
N ILE A 36 -5.25 -1.21 6.70
CA ILE A 36 -5.52 -0.05 7.56
C ILE A 36 -7.02 0.03 7.79
N ARG A 37 -7.45 -0.01 9.06
CA ARG A 37 -8.88 0.09 9.46
C ARG A 37 -9.80 -0.90 8.71
N GLY A 38 -9.30 -2.11 8.42
CA GLY A 38 -10.04 -3.15 7.68
C GLY A 38 -9.99 -3.04 6.16
N PHE A 39 -9.43 -1.95 5.61
CA PHE A 39 -9.25 -1.77 4.17
C PHE A 39 -7.92 -2.34 3.70
N ARG A 40 -7.97 -3.03 2.56
CA ARG A 40 -6.80 -3.52 1.83
C ARG A 40 -6.39 -2.43 0.84
N ILE A 41 -5.24 -1.82 1.08
CA ILE A 41 -4.77 -0.63 0.35
C ILE A 41 -3.49 -0.99 -0.40
N GLU A 42 -3.50 -0.73 -1.71
CA GLU A 42 -2.32 -0.80 -2.57
C GLU A 42 -1.60 0.55 -2.55
N LEU A 43 -0.44 0.63 -1.89
CA LEU A 43 0.27 1.91 -1.76
C LEU A 43 0.66 2.51 -3.11
N GLY A 44 1.02 1.66 -4.08
CA GLY A 44 1.34 2.07 -5.44
C GLY A 44 0.17 2.74 -6.18
N GLU A 45 -1.08 2.48 -5.81
CA GLU A 45 -2.24 3.19 -6.37
C GLU A 45 -2.22 4.65 -5.95
N ILE A 46 -1.93 4.92 -4.67
CA ILE A 46 -1.86 6.27 -4.12
C ILE A 46 -0.68 7.02 -4.75
N GLU A 47 0.49 6.39 -4.82
CA GLU A 47 1.69 6.93 -5.47
C GLU A 47 1.40 7.32 -6.92
N ALA A 48 0.79 6.42 -7.70
CA ALA A 48 0.44 6.66 -9.09
C ALA A 48 -0.57 7.80 -9.27
N LYS A 49 -1.49 8.01 -8.31
CA LYS A 49 -2.39 9.16 -8.33
C LYS A 49 -1.66 10.45 -7.98
N LEU A 50 -0.82 10.46 -6.94
CA LEU A 50 -0.06 11.64 -6.54
C LEU A 50 0.90 12.10 -7.65
N ALA A 51 1.53 11.16 -8.36
CA ALA A 51 2.39 11.45 -9.51
C ALA A 51 1.67 12.11 -10.71
N GLN A 52 0.33 12.18 -10.71
CA GLN A 52 -0.44 12.93 -11.72
C GLN A 52 -0.60 14.41 -11.39
N HIS A 53 -0.19 14.85 -10.19
CA HIS A 53 -0.18 16.26 -9.83
C HIS A 53 0.94 16.97 -10.58
N GLU A 54 0.63 18.08 -11.25
CA GLU A 54 1.55 18.76 -12.18
C GLU A 54 2.91 19.16 -11.58
N LYS A 55 2.92 19.46 -10.26
CA LYS A 55 4.12 19.87 -9.53
C LYS A 55 4.91 18.72 -8.89
N ILE A 56 4.38 17.49 -8.86
CA ILE A 56 5.02 16.35 -8.19
C ILE A 56 5.87 15.59 -9.21
N SER A 57 7.16 15.43 -8.91
CA SER A 57 8.09 14.64 -9.72
C SER A 57 8.13 13.18 -9.25
N GLU A 58 8.17 12.97 -7.93
CA GLU A 58 8.16 11.63 -7.33
C GLU A 58 7.25 11.61 -6.10
N ALA A 59 6.60 10.46 -5.87
CA ALA A 59 5.80 10.21 -4.68
C ALA A 59 6.05 8.79 -4.17
N VAL A 60 6.28 8.66 -2.87
CA VAL A 60 6.37 7.37 -2.17
C VAL A 60 5.42 7.40 -0.99
N VAL A 61 4.63 6.33 -0.83
CA VAL A 61 3.67 6.21 0.26
C VAL A 61 4.08 5.05 1.14
N VAL A 62 4.12 5.29 2.44
CA VAL A 62 4.40 4.25 3.44
C VAL A 62 3.27 4.19 4.46
N ALA A 63 3.00 2.99 4.97
CA ALA A 63 2.16 2.84 6.15
C ALA A 63 3.04 2.85 7.41
N ARG A 64 2.79 3.82 8.29
CA ARG A 64 3.48 3.91 9.57
C ARG A 64 2.50 3.73 10.72
N GLU A 65 2.92 3.01 11.74
CA GLU A 65 2.15 2.87 12.97
C GLU A 65 2.54 3.99 13.95
N GLN A 66 1.53 4.70 14.46
CA GLN A 66 1.67 5.74 15.47
C GLN A 66 0.55 5.54 16.49
N ASP A 67 0.92 5.40 17.77
CA ASP A 67 -0.02 5.20 18.89
C ASP A 67 -1.00 4.03 18.67
N GLY A 68 -0.50 2.91 18.11
CA GLY A 68 -1.30 1.71 17.80
C GLY A 68 -2.21 1.84 16.57
N THR A 69 -2.15 2.96 15.86
CA THR A 69 -2.94 3.21 14.65
C THR A 69 -2.03 3.32 13.43
N LYS A 70 -2.30 2.51 12.40
CA LYS A 70 -1.63 2.65 11.10
C LYS A 70 -2.18 3.86 10.34
N GLN A 71 -1.27 4.67 9.82
CA GLN A 71 -1.55 5.84 9.00
C GLN A 71 -0.74 5.79 7.70
N LEU A 72 -1.27 6.41 6.65
CA LEU A 72 -0.57 6.59 5.39
C LEU A 72 0.24 7.89 5.45
N ILE A 73 1.51 7.81 5.07
CA ILE A 73 2.39 8.98 4.96
C ILE A 73 2.92 9.02 3.54
N ALA A 74 2.61 10.10 2.84
CA ALA A 74 3.13 10.38 1.51
C ALA A 74 4.35 11.31 1.61
N TYR A 75 5.47 10.88 1.03
CA TYR A 75 6.64 11.71 0.76
C TYR A 75 6.61 12.10 -0.71
N THR A 76 6.80 13.39 -1.00
CA THR A 76 6.76 13.91 -2.37
C THR A 76 7.94 14.83 -2.62
N THR A 77 8.42 14.83 -3.85
CA THR A 77 9.40 15.79 -4.37
C THR A 77 8.81 16.47 -5.61
N GLY A 78 9.32 17.64 -5.97
CA GLY A 78 8.76 18.38 -7.09
C GLY A 78 9.32 19.79 -7.26
N GLU A 79 8.69 20.54 -8.16
CA GLU A 79 9.09 21.90 -8.48
C GLU A 79 8.15 22.93 -7.84
N GLY A 80 8.74 24.02 -7.35
CA GLY A 80 8.02 25.09 -6.68
C GLY A 80 7.51 24.70 -5.29
N GLU A 81 6.54 25.47 -4.80
CA GLU A 81 5.98 25.24 -3.46
C GLU A 81 4.92 24.13 -3.50
N LEU A 82 5.19 23.06 -2.75
CA LEU A 82 4.32 21.92 -2.56
C LEU A 82 3.60 22.04 -1.22
N GLU A 83 2.45 22.69 -1.21
CA GLU A 83 1.61 22.79 -0.02
C GLU A 83 0.92 21.46 0.27
N ALA A 84 1.14 20.91 1.47
CA ALA A 84 0.60 19.61 1.87
C ALA A 84 -0.93 19.53 1.76
N GLU A 85 -1.64 20.61 2.09
CA GLU A 85 -3.11 20.65 2.04
C GLU A 85 -3.64 20.64 0.61
N ALA A 86 -2.94 21.29 -0.33
CA ALA A 86 -3.28 21.25 -1.74
C ALA A 86 -3.10 19.84 -2.33
N ILE A 87 -1.99 19.17 -1.97
CA ILE A 87 -1.73 17.77 -2.37
C ILE A 87 -2.79 16.84 -1.77
N ARG A 88 -3.13 17.00 -0.49
CA ARG A 88 -4.19 16.23 0.17
C ARG A 88 -5.53 16.42 -0.52
N SER A 89 -5.91 17.66 -0.82
CA SER A 89 -7.16 17.98 -1.53
C SER A 89 -7.20 17.34 -2.93
N PHE A 90 -6.08 17.39 -3.66
CA PHE A 90 -5.93 16.72 -4.94
C PHE A 90 -6.15 15.20 -4.85
N ALA A 91 -5.58 14.56 -3.82
CA ALA A 91 -5.74 13.14 -3.56
C ALA A 91 -7.20 12.77 -3.23
N GLN A 92 -7.87 13.54 -2.36
CA GLN A 92 -9.27 13.29 -1.97
C GLN A 92 -10.26 13.30 -3.15
N GLN A 93 -9.98 14.10 -4.19
CA GLN A 93 -10.82 14.13 -5.38
C GLN A 93 -10.67 12.87 -6.28
N ARG A 94 -9.62 12.07 -6.06
CA ARG A 94 -9.20 10.99 -6.96
C ARG A 94 -9.11 9.63 -6.28
N LEU A 95 -9.10 9.60 -4.96
CA LEU A 95 -8.97 8.41 -4.13
C LEU A 95 -10.12 8.33 -3.12
N PRO A 96 -10.54 7.12 -2.74
CA PRO A 96 -11.45 6.93 -1.62
C PRO A 96 -10.89 7.51 -0.32
N GLY A 97 -11.76 8.00 0.57
CA GLY A 97 -11.34 8.66 1.81
C GLY A 97 -10.50 7.81 2.78
N TYR A 98 -10.53 6.48 2.68
CA TYR A 98 -9.67 5.61 3.49
C TYR A 98 -8.22 5.48 2.96
N MET A 99 -7.94 6.03 1.77
CA MET A 99 -6.61 6.10 1.16
C MET A 99 -5.93 7.46 1.34
N VAL A 100 -6.52 8.37 2.13
CA VAL A 100 -6.02 9.74 2.35
C VAL A 100 -5.92 10.09 3.84
#